data_AF-A0A1X6N8Y9-F1
#
_entry.id   AF-A0A1X6N8Y9-F1
#
_cell.length_a   1.000
_cell.length_b   1.000
_cell.length_c   1.000
_cell.angle_alpha   90.00
_cell.angle_beta   90.00
_cell.angle_gamma   90.00
#
_symmetry.space_group_name_H-M   'P 1'
#
loop_
_entity.id
_entity.type
_entity.pdbx_description
1 polymer ?
#
loop_
_entity_poly.entity_id
_entity_poly.type
_entity_poly.pdbx_seq_one_letter_code
_entity_poly.pdbx_strand_id
1 'polypeptide(L)'
;MSTPLPRATANVQFPAITQKHRLEARTFLEDQIILLDGVLSPEECKNYVKFIDNQPLELTPPKKRGEAARVNYRISITSTEMANRLYEVLSPHLPPFPYPESAKRPGTSTRPAHSFNSNIRLYKYTPGQYFGQHYDDTVCDSVTGAKSEWTLLVYLTGAEDGVKGGQTLFFRTHRGNASDAMVPPLKRGMALLHRHGPECLLHEGSPVLEGVKYVLRSDLMFMD
;
A
#
# COMPACT_ATOMS: atom_id res chain seq x y z
N MET A 1 16.91 -35.99 -7.91
CA MET A 1 15.67 -35.20 -8.01
C MET A 1 16.07 -33.78 -8.36
N SER A 2 15.79 -33.33 -9.58
CA SER A 2 16.20 -32.01 -10.06
C SER A 2 15.24 -30.97 -9.49
N THR A 3 15.76 -30.02 -8.73
CA THR A 3 15.04 -28.82 -8.29
C THR A 3 14.62 -28.04 -9.54
N PRO A 4 13.34 -27.69 -9.72
CA PRO A 4 12.94 -26.90 -10.87
C PRO A 4 13.62 -25.52 -10.79
N LEU A 5 14.27 -25.13 -11.87
CA LEU A 5 14.78 -23.77 -12.07
C LEU A 5 13.62 -22.78 -11.85
N PRO A 6 13.87 -21.63 -11.19
CA PRO A 6 12.86 -20.58 -11.08
C PRO A 6 12.45 -20.18 -12.51
N ARG A 7 11.15 -20.30 -12.82
CA ARG A 7 10.61 -19.77 -14.07
C ARG A 7 11.00 -18.30 -14.13
N ALA A 8 11.76 -17.92 -15.16
CA ALA A 8 12.00 -16.52 -15.46
C ALA A 8 10.64 -15.84 -15.51
N THR A 9 10.38 -14.93 -14.56
CA THR A 9 9.20 -14.09 -14.59
C THR A 9 9.26 -13.34 -15.91
N ALA A 10 8.26 -13.53 -16.79
CA ALA A 10 8.11 -12.71 -17.97
C ALA A 10 8.26 -11.24 -17.54
N ASN A 11 8.97 -10.42 -18.30
CA ASN A 11 9.10 -8.99 -18.01
C ASN A 11 7.70 -8.37 -18.01
N VAL A 12 7.11 -8.23 -16.82
CA VAL A 12 5.78 -7.65 -16.67
C VAL A 12 5.91 -6.15 -16.87
N GLN A 13 5.27 -5.63 -17.91
CA GLN A 13 5.21 -4.20 -18.17
C GLN A 13 3.97 -3.61 -17.47
N PHE A 14 4.21 -2.71 -16.51
CA PHE A 14 3.14 -1.98 -15.84
C PHE A 14 2.50 -0.93 -16.76
N PRO A 15 1.21 -0.62 -16.59
CA PRO A 15 0.59 0.53 -17.25
C PRO A 15 1.33 1.83 -16.93
N ALA A 16 1.35 2.75 -17.89
CA ALA A 16 2.01 4.04 -17.68
C ALA A 16 1.29 4.87 -16.60
N ILE A 17 2.08 5.60 -15.82
CA ILE A 17 1.62 6.67 -14.92
C ILE A 17 2.20 7.97 -15.43
N THR A 18 1.34 8.95 -15.64
CA THR A 18 1.71 10.31 -16.05
C THR A 18 2.14 11.15 -14.85
N GLN A 19 3.06 12.07 -15.07
CA GLN A 19 3.53 12.99 -14.04
C GLN A 19 2.37 13.81 -13.47
N LYS A 20 2.37 13.97 -12.14
CA LYS A 20 1.38 14.78 -11.43
C LYS A 20 1.98 16.11 -11.03
N HIS A 21 1.15 17.14 -11.07
CA HIS A 21 1.52 18.49 -10.67
C HIS A 21 0.58 18.96 -9.58
N ARG A 22 1.14 19.58 -8.52
CA ARG A 22 0.38 20.18 -7.42
C ARG A 22 -0.56 19.20 -6.70
N LEU A 23 -0.09 17.97 -6.44
CA LEU A 23 -0.82 17.12 -5.50
C LEU A 23 -0.65 17.69 -4.10
N GLU A 24 -1.74 17.75 -3.34
CA GLU A 24 -1.71 18.20 -1.96
C GLU A 24 -1.68 16.99 -1.03
N ALA A 25 -0.61 16.88 -0.24
CA ALA A 25 -0.55 15.91 0.85
C ALA A 25 -1.34 16.46 2.05
N ARG A 26 -2.42 15.76 2.40
CA ARG A 26 -3.28 16.10 3.54
C ARG A 26 -3.01 15.13 4.69
N THR A 27 -2.64 15.66 5.84
CA THR A 27 -2.54 14.87 7.07
C THR A 27 -3.94 14.44 7.51
N PHE A 28 -4.16 13.13 7.58
CA PHE A 28 -5.38 12.55 8.15
C PHE A 28 -5.19 12.23 9.65
N LEU A 29 -3.96 11.81 10.01
CA LEU A 29 -3.53 11.67 11.40
C LEU A 29 -2.06 12.05 11.50
N GLU A 30 -1.75 12.98 12.39
CA GLU A 30 -0.40 13.50 12.60
C GLU A 30 0.61 12.36 12.83
N ASP A 31 1.77 12.44 12.17
CA ASP A 31 2.85 11.44 12.22
C ASP A 31 2.49 9.99 11.88
N GLN A 32 1.28 9.75 11.32
CA GLN A 32 0.73 8.40 11.16
C GLN A 32 0.06 8.14 9.82
N ILE A 33 -0.78 9.05 9.30
CA ILE A 33 -1.58 8.81 8.08
C ILE A 33 -1.63 10.08 7.22
N ILE A 34 -1.21 9.95 5.97
CA ILE A 34 -1.21 11.02 4.95
C ILE A 34 -2.02 10.55 3.74
N LEU A 35 -2.81 11.44 3.17
CA LEU A 35 -3.64 11.19 1.99
C LEU A 35 -3.23 12.11 0.84
N LEU A 36 -3.17 11.57 -0.37
CA LEU A 36 -2.98 12.33 -1.60
C LEU A 36 -4.08 11.95 -2.60
N ASP A 37 -4.92 12.92 -2.96
CA ASP A 37 -5.99 12.72 -3.94
C ASP A 37 -5.45 12.80 -5.38
N GLY A 38 -5.97 11.98 -6.30
CA GLY A 38 -5.66 12.10 -7.72
C GLY A 38 -4.24 11.68 -8.13
N VAL A 39 -3.58 10.86 -7.31
CA VAL A 39 -2.29 10.24 -7.63
C VAL A 39 -2.37 9.42 -8.91
N LEU A 40 -3.49 8.75 -9.15
CA LEU A 40 -3.85 8.21 -10.45
C LEU A 40 -5.16 8.83 -10.94
N SER A 41 -5.20 9.15 -12.23
CA SER A 41 -6.42 9.56 -12.90
C SER A 41 -7.39 8.38 -13.06
N PRO A 42 -8.69 8.64 -13.29
CA PRO A 42 -9.66 7.58 -13.55
C PRO A 42 -9.26 6.62 -14.68
N GLU A 43 -8.66 7.12 -15.76
CA GLU A 43 -8.22 6.28 -16.89
C GLU A 43 -7.00 5.43 -16.53
N GLU A 44 -6.03 5.98 -15.78
CA GLU A 44 -4.90 5.20 -15.27
C GLU A 44 -5.38 4.09 -14.32
N CYS A 45 -6.29 4.41 -13.39
CA CYS A 45 -6.91 3.42 -12.51
C CYS A 45 -7.57 2.29 -13.31
N LYS A 46 -8.36 2.63 -14.33
CA LYS A 46 -9.00 1.66 -15.23
C LYS A 46 -7.99 0.78 -15.97
N ASN A 47 -6.88 1.34 -16.42
CA ASN A 47 -5.81 0.58 -17.07
C ASN A 47 -5.13 -0.38 -16.09
N TYR A 48 -4.89 0.03 -14.85
CA TYR A 48 -4.39 -0.85 -13.80
C TYR A 48 -5.38 -1.95 -13.42
N VAL A 49 -6.68 -1.67 -13.32
CA VAL A 49 -7.70 -2.70 -13.08
C VAL A 49 -7.68 -3.76 -14.18
N LYS A 50 -7.72 -3.34 -15.45
CA LYS A 50 -7.61 -4.26 -16.60
C LYS A 50 -6.31 -5.07 -16.55
N PHE A 51 -5.20 -4.42 -16.24
CA PHE A 51 -3.91 -5.08 -16.14
C PHE A 51 -3.89 -6.15 -15.03
N ILE A 52 -4.43 -5.83 -13.84
CA ILE A 52 -4.53 -6.75 -12.69
C ILE A 52 -5.39 -7.96 -13.04
N ASP A 53 -6.52 -7.76 -13.71
CA ASP A 53 -7.41 -8.87 -14.13
C ASP A 53 -6.75 -9.84 -15.12
N ASN A 54 -5.70 -9.41 -15.82
CA ASN A 54 -4.92 -10.25 -16.72
C ASN A 54 -3.66 -10.85 -16.07
N GLN A 55 -3.44 -10.64 -14.76
CA GLN A 55 -2.36 -11.28 -14.01
C GLN A 55 -2.82 -12.61 -13.40
N PRO A 56 -1.90 -13.57 -13.18
CA PRO A 56 -2.19 -14.82 -12.48
C PRO A 56 -2.31 -14.58 -10.97
N LEU A 57 -3.39 -13.94 -10.54
CA LEU A 57 -3.63 -13.66 -9.12
C LEU A 57 -3.88 -14.95 -8.34
N GLU A 58 -3.26 -15.06 -7.17
CA GLU A 58 -3.46 -16.17 -6.26
C GLU A 58 -4.37 -15.74 -5.10
N LEU A 59 -5.31 -16.60 -4.73
CA LEU A 59 -6.07 -16.39 -3.49
C LEU A 59 -5.13 -16.61 -2.30
N THR A 60 -5.20 -15.73 -1.30
CA THR A 60 -4.41 -15.90 -0.09
C THR A 60 -4.71 -17.24 0.60
N PRO A 61 -3.68 -17.97 1.06
CA PRO A 61 -3.88 -19.23 1.78
C PRO A 61 -4.54 -18.98 3.15
N PRO A 62 -5.10 -20.02 3.79
CA PRO A 62 -5.59 -19.92 5.16
C PRO A 62 -4.51 -19.39 6.10
N LYS A 63 -4.92 -18.54 7.06
CA LYS A 63 -4.01 -17.97 8.05
C LYS A 63 -3.26 -19.04 8.84
N LYS A 64 -2.00 -18.78 9.19
CA LYS A 64 -1.28 -19.57 10.19
C LYS A 64 -1.59 -19.07 11.60
N ARG A 65 -1.16 -19.83 12.61
CA ARG A 65 -1.30 -19.42 14.02
C ARG A 65 -0.54 -18.11 14.25
N GLY A 66 -1.23 -17.10 14.77
CA GLY A 66 -0.66 -15.77 15.04
C GLY A 66 -0.77 -14.78 13.88
N GLU A 67 -1.16 -15.24 12.68
CA GLU A 67 -1.41 -14.35 11.54
C GLU A 67 -2.87 -13.86 11.54
N ALA A 68 -3.08 -12.65 11.04
CA ALA A 68 -4.42 -12.14 10.79
C ALA A 68 -5.07 -12.89 9.63
N ALA A 69 -6.40 -13.07 9.71
CA ALA A 69 -7.16 -13.68 8.63
C ALA A 69 -7.14 -12.77 7.40
N ARG A 70 -6.73 -13.31 6.25
CA ARG A 70 -6.69 -12.58 4.99
C ARG A 70 -7.31 -13.41 3.90
N VAL A 71 -8.27 -12.83 3.19
CA VAL A 71 -8.93 -13.44 2.06
C VAL A 71 -8.96 -12.41 0.95
N ASN A 72 -8.06 -12.52 -0.03
CA ASN A 72 -8.07 -11.71 -1.24
C ASN A 72 -7.24 -12.36 -2.35
N TYR A 73 -7.49 -11.95 -3.59
CA TYR A 73 -6.62 -12.27 -4.71
C TYR A 73 -5.42 -11.32 -4.74
N ARG A 74 -4.22 -11.84 -4.92
CA ARG A 74 -3.00 -11.03 -4.96
C ARG A 74 -1.93 -11.57 -5.90
N ILE A 75 -1.05 -10.68 -6.32
CA ILE A 75 0.25 -11.01 -6.90
C ILE A 75 1.30 -10.04 -6.35
N SER A 76 2.56 -10.47 -6.35
CA SER A 76 3.71 -9.64 -5.98
C SER A 76 4.70 -9.69 -7.14
N ILE A 77 5.11 -8.54 -7.64
CA ILE A 77 5.93 -8.39 -8.85
C ILE A 77 7.10 -7.47 -8.49
N THR A 78 8.31 -8.01 -8.55
CA THR A 78 9.53 -7.21 -8.36
C THR A 78 9.79 -6.37 -9.60
N SER A 79 9.77 -5.04 -9.47
CA SER A 79 10.06 -4.08 -10.54
C SER A 79 10.64 -2.78 -9.99
N THR A 80 11.96 -2.62 -10.15
CA THR A 80 12.65 -1.37 -9.83
C THR A 80 12.20 -0.23 -10.74
N GLU A 81 11.89 -0.50 -12.00
CA GLU A 81 11.36 0.51 -12.93
C GLU A 81 10.06 1.13 -12.41
N MET A 82 9.11 0.29 -11.99
CA MET A 82 7.83 0.76 -11.46
C MET A 82 8.01 1.48 -10.12
N ALA A 83 8.90 1.00 -9.24
CA ALA A 83 9.21 1.69 -7.99
C ALA A 83 9.81 3.10 -8.22
N ASN A 84 10.74 3.22 -9.17
CA ASN A 84 11.30 4.51 -9.56
C ASN A 84 10.24 5.44 -10.15
N ARG A 85 9.36 4.92 -11.02
CA ARG A 85 8.26 5.69 -11.59
C ARG A 85 7.30 6.21 -10.51
N LEU A 86 6.93 5.39 -9.53
CA LEU A 86 6.13 5.84 -8.39
C LEU A 86 6.86 6.94 -7.61
N TYR A 87 8.16 6.79 -7.40
CA TYR A 87 8.97 7.76 -6.67
C TYR A 87 9.04 9.10 -7.41
N GLU A 88 9.31 9.10 -8.71
CA GLU A 88 9.33 10.31 -9.54
C GLU A 88 7.99 11.06 -9.54
N VAL A 89 6.87 10.31 -9.55
CA VAL A 89 5.52 10.88 -9.56
C VAL A 89 5.14 11.44 -8.19
N LEU A 90 5.44 10.74 -7.11
CA LEU A 90 4.94 11.05 -5.77
C LEU A 90 5.89 11.92 -4.95
N SER A 91 7.20 11.65 -4.98
CA SER A 91 8.17 12.32 -4.09
C SER A 91 8.14 13.84 -4.12
N PRO A 92 7.85 14.54 -5.24
CA PRO A 92 7.75 16.02 -5.24
C PRO A 92 6.60 16.57 -4.41
N HIS A 93 5.63 15.72 -4.04
CA HIS A 93 4.42 16.10 -3.32
C HIS A 93 4.35 15.51 -1.91
N LEU A 94 5.36 14.74 -1.50
CA LEU A 94 5.41 14.15 -0.17
C LEU A 94 6.08 15.12 0.82
N PRO A 95 5.57 15.19 2.07
CA PRO A 95 6.29 15.89 3.13
C PRO A 95 7.57 15.12 3.50
N PRO A 96 8.52 15.75 4.21
CA PRO A 96 9.53 14.99 4.92
C PRO A 96 8.85 14.15 6.03
N PHE A 97 9.39 12.98 6.31
CA PHE A 97 8.79 12.01 7.23
C PHE A 97 9.53 11.99 8.58
N PRO A 98 8.82 11.78 9.70
CA PRO A 98 9.44 11.66 11.01
C PRO A 98 10.34 10.43 11.10
N TYR A 99 11.42 10.53 11.87
CA TYR A 99 12.22 9.35 12.24
C TYR A 99 11.41 8.40 13.15
N PRO A 100 11.69 7.08 13.10
CA PRO A 100 11.26 6.16 14.13
C PRO A 100 11.84 6.58 15.48
N GLU A 101 11.09 6.36 16.55
CA GLU A 101 11.51 6.75 17.90
C GLU A 101 12.86 6.13 18.28
N SER A 102 13.11 4.91 17.80
CA SER A 102 14.35 4.17 17.96
C SER A 102 15.55 4.75 17.20
N ALA A 103 15.34 5.60 16.20
CA ALA A 103 16.40 6.17 15.34
C ALA A 103 16.45 7.71 15.35
N LYS A 104 15.75 8.38 16.28
CA LYS A 104 15.77 9.84 16.42
C LYS A 104 17.22 10.35 16.52
N ARG A 105 17.63 11.22 15.59
CA ARG A 105 18.96 11.85 15.59
C ARG A 105 18.91 13.22 16.25
N PRO A 106 19.89 13.60 17.09
CA PRO A 106 19.94 14.94 17.67
C PRO A 106 20.03 16.00 16.56
N GLY A 107 19.05 16.91 16.51
CA GLY A 107 19.06 18.07 15.60
C GLY A 107 18.28 17.90 14.28
N THR A 108 17.76 16.72 13.94
CA THR A 108 16.86 16.53 12.77
C THR A 108 15.66 15.67 13.14
N SER A 109 14.45 16.24 13.05
CA SER A 109 13.20 15.53 13.36
C SER A 109 12.63 14.73 12.19
N THR A 110 13.00 15.08 10.95
CA THR A 110 12.43 14.49 9.73
C THR A 110 13.49 14.22 8.67
N ARG A 111 13.19 13.29 7.74
CA ARG A 111 14.02 12.96 6.57
C ARG A 111 13.17 12.73 5.31
N PRO A 112 13.72 12.94 4.11
CA PRO A 112 13.04 12.53 2.88
C PRO A 112 12.97 11.00 2.78
N ALA A 113 11.98 10.50 2.05
CA ALA A 113 11.99 9.11 1.60
C ALA A 113 13.12 8.89 0.58
N HIS A 114 13.73 7.70 0.58
CA HIS A 114 14.79 7.33 -0.36
C HIS A 114 14.21 6.80 -1.68
N SER A 115 13.25 5.88 -1.59
CA SER A 115 12.64 5.21 -2.74
C SER A 115 11.31 4.57 -2.36
N PHE A 116 10.66 3.91 -3.32
CA PHE A 116 9.64 2.90 -3.02
C PHE A 116 10.25 1.49 -3.06
N ASN A 117 9.60 0.54 -2.39
CA ASN A 117 9.97 -0.86 -2.40
C ASN A 117 9.81 -1.44 -3.82
N SER A 118 10.84 -2.15 -4.30
CA SER A 118 10.81 -2.80 -5.61
C SER A 118 9.75 -3.90 -5.73
N ASN A 119 9.26 -4.45 -4.61
CA ASN A 119 8.17 -5.43 -4.58
C ASN A 119 6.79 -4.75 -4.67
N ILE A 120 6.28 -4.62 -5.90
CA ILE A 120 4.95 -4.05 -6.18
C ILE A 120 3.90 -5.13 -5.98
N ARG A 121 2.94 -4.87 -5.09
CA ARG A 121 1.89 -5.82 -4.74
C ARG A 121 0.56 -5.32 -5.29
N LEU A 122 -0.18 -6.20 -5.95
CA LEU A 122 -1.47 -5.88 -6.54
C LEU A 122 -2.53 -6.74 -5.87
N TYR A 123 -3.61 -6.12 -5.42
CA TYR A 123 -4.69 -6.78 -4.71
C TYR A 123 -6.02 -6.59 -5.42
N LYS A 124 -6.83 -7.64 -5.38
CA LYS A 124 -8.23 -7.67 -5.79
C LYS A 124 -9.06 -8.30 -4.68
N TYR A 125 -10.10 -7.62 -4.25
CA TYR A 125 -11.06 -8.06 -3.24
C TYR A 125 -12.46 -8.09 -3.86
N THR A 126 -13.09 -9.26 -3.90
CA THR A 126 -14.49 -9.46 -4.30
C THR A 126 -15.41 -9.46 -3.08
N PRO A 127 -16.74 -9.44 -3.22
CA PRO A 127 -17.65 -9.47 -2.07
C PRO A 127 -17.33 -10.61 -1.09
N GLY A 128 -17.33 -10.30 0.21
CA GLY A 128 -16.96 -11.17 1.31
C GLY A 128 -15.45 -11.25 1.62
N GLN A 129 -14.58 -10.71 0.76
CA GLN A 129 -13.14 -10.70 0.95
C GLN A 129 -12.67 -9.55 1.83
N TYR A 130 -11.63 -9.77 2.64
CA TYR A 130 -11.18 -8.85 3.69
C TYR A 130 -9.73 -9.14 4.12
N PHE A 131 -9.17 -8.26 4.95
CA PHE A 131 -7.93 -8.52 5.69
C PHE A 131 -8.11 -8.04 7.13
N GLY A 132 -8.24 -8.97 8.07
CA GLY A 132 -8.51 -8.65 9.47
C GLY A 132 -7.39 -7.88 10.16
N GLN A 133 -7.66 -7.44 11.39
CA GLN A 133 -6.76 -6.61 12.20
C GLN A 133 -5.32 -7.15 12.28
N HIS A 134 -4.35 -6.32 11.91
CA HIS A 134 -2.93 -6.64 11.92
C HIS A 134 -2.07 -5.38 12.11
N TYR A 135 -0.77 -5.63 12.28
CA TYR A 135 0.30 -4.65 12.15
C TYR A 135 1.17 -5.05 10.96
N ASP A 136 1.70 -4.05 10.26
CA ASP A 136 2.65 -4.27 9.18
C ASP A 136 4.07 -4.12 9.72
N ASP A 137 4.95 -5.07 9.39
CA ASP A 137 6.35 -5.07 9.79
C ASP A 137 7.24 -4.29 8.80
N THR A 138 8.38 -3.82 9.30
CA THR A 138 9.45 -3.27 8.45
C THR A 138 10.03 -4.36 7.55
N VAL A 139 10.17 -4.05 6.27
CA VAL A 139 10.90 -4.88 5.30
C VAL A 139 12.17 -4.18 4.84
N CYS A 140 13.24 -4.97 4.66
CA CYS A 140 14.46 -4.49 4.03
C CYS A 140 14.40 -4.82 2.54
N ASP A 141 14.60 -3.83 1.68
CA ASP A 141 14.73 -4.07 0.24
C ASP A 141 16.11 -4.68 -0.03
N SER A 142 16.14 -5.90 -0.54
CA SER A 142 17.38 -6.65 -0.75
C SER A 142 18.30 -6.07 -1.82
N VAL A 143 17.81 -5.14 -2.64
CA VAL A 143 18.58 -4.50 -3.72
C VAL A 143 19.28 -3.26 -3.19
N THR A 144 18.56 -2.43 -2.42
CA THR A 144 19.03 -1.12 -1.96
C THR A 144 19.57 -1.13 -0.52
N GLY A 145 19.16 -2.09 0.30
CA GLY A 145 19.42 -2.11 1.75
C GLY A 145 18.57 -1.14 2.57
N ALA A 146 17.68 -0.37 1.92
CA ALA A 146 16.77 0.55 2.57
C ALA A 146 15.67 -0.20 3.34
N LYS A 147 15.15 0.42 4.40
CA LYS A 147 14.10 -0.15 5.26
C LYS A 147 12.77 0.55 5.05
N SER A 148 11.68 -0.21 5.02
CA SER A 148 10.34 0.37 4.90
C SER A 148 9.84 0.88 6.25
N GLU A 149 9.20 2.05 6.23
CA GLU A 149 8.59 2.64 7.43
C GLU A 149 7.16 3.11 7.21
N TRP A 150 6.74 3.24 5.94
CA TRP A 150 5.40 3.64 5.58
C TRP A 150 4.89 2.76 4.44
N THR A 151 3.66 2.26 4.56
CA THR A 151 2.98 1.58 3.47
C THR A 151 2.27 2.60 2.58
N LEU A 152 2.39 2.42 1.26
CA LEU A 152 1.61 3.11 0.25
C LEU A 152 0.50 2.17 -0.24
N LEU A 153 -0.75 2.62 -0.12
CA LEU A 153 -1.91 2.02 -0.80
C LEU A 153 -2.46 3.02 -1.82
N VAL A 154 -2.44 2.68 -3.10
CA VAL A 154 -3.14 3.42 -4.14
C VAL A 154 -4.44 2.69 -4.45
N TYR A 155 -5.56 3.34 -4.16
CA TYR A 155 -6.88 2.78 -4.42
C TYR A 155 -7.21 2.92 -5.91
N LEU A 156 -7.33 1.79 -6.60
CA LEU A 156 -7.61 1.76 -8.05
C LEU A 156 -9.11 1.78 -8.34
N THR A 157 -9.91 1.52 -7.32
CA THR A 157 -11.37 1.62 -7.32
C THR A 157 -11.83 2.16 -5.97
N GLY A 158 -12.92 2.92 -5.94
CA GLY A 158 -13.50 3.47 -4.72
C GLY A 158 -15.02 3.40 -4.67
N ALA A 159 -15.62 4.17 -3.77
CA ALA A 159 -17.08 4.27 -3.64
C ALA A 159 -17.75 4.74 -4.94
N GLU A 160 -17.07 5.59 -5.70
CA GLU A 160 -17.51 6.06 -7.03
C GLU A 160 -17.54 4.97 -8.10
N ASP A 161 -16.89 3.82 -7.86
CA ASP A 161 -16.93 2.63 -8.71
C ASP A 161 -17.96 1.59 -8.22
N GLY A 162 -18.77 1.96 -7.22
CA GLY A 162 -19.78 1.08 -6.63
C GLY A 162 -19.24 0.14 -5.54
N VAL A 163 -18.01 0.36 -5.05
CA VAL A 163 -17.48 -0.43 -3.93
C VAL A 163 -18.18 0.00 -2.62
N LYS A 164 -18.89 -0.94 -1.99
CA LYS A 164 -19.41 -0.76 -0.62
C LYS A 164 -18.64 -1.65 0.35
N GLY A 165 -18.35 -1.14 1.54
CA GLY A 165 -17.39 -1.78 2.45
C GLY A 165 -15.96 -1.61 1.94
N GLY A 166 -15.06 -2.52 2.31
CA GLY A 166 -13.70 -2.53 1.78
C GLY A 166 -12.80 -1.40 2.27
N GLN A 167 -13.22 -0.55 3.21
CA GLN A 167 -12.39 0.53 3.74
C GLN A 167 -11.16 -0.01 4.48
N THR A 168 -10.07 0.77 4.48
CA THR A 168 -8.96 0.56 5.41
C THR A 168 -9.31 1.27 6.72
N LEU A 169 -9.38 0.52 7.82
CA LEU A 169 -9.74 1.01 9.14
C LEU A 169 -8.50 1.04 10.03
N PHE A 170 -8.31 2.11 10.79
CA PHE A 170 -7.21 2.26 11.75
C PHE A 170 -7.77 2.42 13.16
N PHE A 171 -7.13 1.80 14.14
CA PHE A 171 -7.55 1.81 15.54
C PHE A 171 -6.44 2.39 16.40
N ARG A 172 -6.81 3.33 17.29
CA ARG A 172 -5.86 3.93 18.26
C ARG A 172 -5.48 2.95 19.38
N THR A 173 -6.33 1.97 19.64
CA THR A 173 -6.13 0.97 20.69
C THR A 173 -5.79 -0.39 20.08
N HIS A 174 -5.06 -1.21 20.84
CA HIS A 174 -4.70 -2.57 20.41
C HIS A 174 -5.88 -3.55 20.40
N ARG A 175 -7.06 -3.12 20.87
CA ARG A 175 -8.29 -3.92 20.91
C ARG A 175 -9.27 -3.26 19.95
N GLY A 176 -9.04 -3.44 18.65
CA GLY A 176 -9.76 -2.70 17.61
C GLY A 176 -11.27 -2.80 17.77
N ASN A 177 -11.88 -1.71 18.22
CA ASN A 177 -13.31 -1.56 18.43
C ASN A 177 -13.88 -0.74 17.27
N ALA A 178 -14.98 -1.21 16.67
CA ALA A 178 -15.61 -0.54 15.54
C ALA A 178 -16.01 0.92 15.85
N SER A 179 -16.36 1.22 17.10
CA SER A 179 -16.72 2.59 17.52
C SER A 179 -15.54 3.57 17.54
N ASP A 180 -14.30 3.08 17.58
CA ASP A 180 -13.08 3.88 17.61
C ASP A 180 -12.32 3.89 16.27
N ALA A 181 -12.92 3.31 15.22
CA ALA A 181 -12.28 3.16 13.92
C ALA A 181 -12.14 4.53 13.22
N MET A 182 -10.91 4.89 12.90
CA MET A 182 -10.62 5.99 11.98
C MET A 182 -10.66 5.44 10.56
N VAL A 183 -11.49 6.07 9.70
CA VAL A 183 -11.82 5.55 8.37
C VAL A 183 -11.42 6.57 7.29
N PRO A 184 -10.19 6.49 6.77
CA PRO A 184 -9.80 7.22 5.57
C PRO A 184 -10.75 6.92 4.39
N PRO A 185 -11.03 7.90 3.50
CA PRO A 185 -11.90 7.69 2.35
C PRO A 185 -11.38 6.58 1.42
N LEU A 186 -12.26 5.71 0.94
CA LEU A 186 -11.95 4.78 -0.15
C LEU A 186 -12.32 5.42 -1.48
N LYS A 187 -11.42 6.25 -2.01
CA LYS A 187 -11.62 7.04 -3.23
C LYS A 187 -10.66 6.61 -4.33
N ARG A 188 -11.17 6.41 -5.55
CA ARG A 188 -10.36 6.00 -6.71
C ARG A 188 -9.27 7.03 -6.99
N GLY A 189 -8.07 6.54 -7.27
CA GLY A 189 -6.90 7.33 -7.56
C GLY A 189 -6.25 7.98 -6.35
N MET A 190 -6.81 7.84 -5.15
CA MET A 190 -6.21 8.35 -3.92
C MET A 190 -5.08 7.41 -3.46
N ALA A 191 -3.97 8.00 -3.03
CA ALA A 191 -2.97 7.32 -2.24
C ALA A 191 -3.23 7.53 -0.75
N LEU A 192 -3.10 6.46 0.01
CA LEU A 192 -3.03 6.46 1.46
C LEU A 192 -1.63 5.99 1.85
N LEU A 193 -0.92 6.84 2.59
CA LEU A 193 0.31 6.49 3.27
C LEU A 193 0.01 6.30 4.75
N HIS A 194 0.42 5.16 5.32
CA HIS A 194 0.36 4.96 6.76
C HIS A 194 1.66 4.41 7.29
N ARG A 195 2.05 4.86 8.48
CA ARG A 195 3.25 4.40 9.16
C ARG A 195 3.10 2.94 9.58
N HIS A 196 4.20 2.20 9.53
CA HIS A 196 4.26 0.81 9.96
C HIS A 196 5.56 0.50 10.72
N GLY A 197 5.77 -0.78 11.06
CA GLY A 197 6.88 -1.19 11.91
C GLY A 197 6.61 -0.86 13.38
N PRO A 198 7.60 -0.33 14.14
CA PRO A 198 7.47 -0.10 15.58
C PRO A 198 6.31 0.81 15.98
N GLU A 199 5.95 1.79 15.14
CA GLU A 199 4.85 2.72 15.40
C GLU A 199 3.60 2.42 14.56
N CYS A 200 3.45 1.19 14.07
CA CYS A 200 2.28 0.78 13.29
C CYS A 200 0.99 0.84 14.13
N LEU A 201 -0.03 1.51 13.61
CA LEU A 201 -1.38 1.40 14.15
C LEU A 201 -1.98 0.04 13.83
N LEU A 202 -2.79 -0.49 14.76
CA LEU A 202 -3.63 -1.63 14.44
C LEU A 202 -4.57 -1.24 13.31
N HIS A 203 -4.64 -2.04 12.26
CA HIS A 203 -5.47 -1.71 11.11
C HIS A 203 -6.01 -2.95 10.40
N GLU A 204 -7.07 -2.76 9.63
CA GLU A 204 -7.69 -3.82 8.83
C GLU A 204 -8.22 -3.31 7.49
N GLY A 205 -8.37 -4.20 6.53
CA GLY A 205 -9.22 -4.01 5.36
C GLY A 205 -10.57 -4.65 5.62
N SER A 206 -11.59 -3.84 5.89
CA SER A 206 -12.96 -4.33 6.14
C SER A 206 -13.51 -5.14 4.96
N PRO A 207 -14.52 -6.00 5.18
CA PRO A 207 -15.12 -6.78 4.10
C PRO A 207 -15.66 -5.91 2.97
N VAL A 208 -15.37 -6.30 1.73
CA VAL A 208 -16.10 -5.77 0.57
C VAL A 208 -17.51 -6.36 0.60
N LEU A 209 -18.53 -5.51 0.58
CA LEU A 209 -19.93 -5.91 0.60
C LEU A 209 -20.53 -5.94 -0.81
N GLU A 210 -20.19 -4.94 -1.63
CA GLU A 210 -20.60 -4.84 -3.04
C GLU A 210 -19.44 -4.29 -3.88
N GLY A 211 -19.45 -4.58 -5.18
CA GLY A 211 -18.40 -4.18 -6.11
C GLY A 211 -17.11 -5.00 -5.97
N VAL A 212 -16.01 -4.50 -6.53
CA VAL A 212 -14.69 -5.12 -6.45
C VAL A 212 -13.66 -4.05 -6.13
N LYS A 213 -12.90 -4.26 -5.04
CA LYS A 213 -11.85 -3.34 -4.62
C LYS A 213 -10.50 -3.78 -5.20
N TYR A 214 -9.85 -2.89 -5.93
CA TYR A 214 -8.49 -3.04 -6.43
C TYR A 214 -7.53 -2.08 -5.74
N VAL A 215 -6.34 -2.56 -5.39
CA VAL A 215 -5.30 -1.77 -4.72
C VAL A 215 -3.94 -2.10 -5.31
N LEU A 216 -3.16 -1.06 -5.60
CA LEU A 216 -1.71 -1.17 -5.77
C LEU A 216 -1.05 -0.84 -4.43
N ARG A 217 -0.13 -1.67 -3.98
CA ARG A 217 0.67 -1.43 -2.77
C ARG A 217 2.16 -1.41 -3.10
N SER A 218 2.85 -0.45 -2.49
CA SER A 218 4.30 -0.46 -2.27
C SER A 218 4.57 0.07 -0.85
N ASP A 219 5.82 0.32 -0.51
CA ASP A 219 6.22 0.86 0.80
C ASP A 219 7.30 1.93 0.57
N LEU A 220 7.26 3.05 1.29
CA LEU A 220 8.33 4.05 1.29
C LEU A 220 9.52 3.51 2.05
N MET A 221 10.68 3.61 1.41
CA MET A 221 11.95 3.11 1.90
C MET A 221 12.80 4.26 2.40
N PHE A 222 13.55 4.03 3.47
CA PHE A 222 14.42 5.00 4.10
C PHE A 222 15.82 4.40 4.30
N MET A 223 16.82 5.27 4.17
CA MET A 223 18.18 4.98 4.59
C MET A 223 18.39 5.57 5.98
N ASP A 224 19.18 4.88 6.79
CA ASP A 224 19.55 5.36 8.13
C ASP A 224 20.45 6.59 8.05
#